data_AF-A0A0B8P551-F1
#
_entry.id   AF-A0A0B8P551-F1
#
_cell.length_a   1.000
_cell.length_b   1.000
_cell.length_c   1.000
_cell.angle_alpha   90.00
_cell.angle_beta   90.00
_cell.angle_gamma   90.00
#
_symmetry.space_group_name_H-M   'P 1'
#
loop_
_entity.id
_entity.type
_entity.pdbx_description
1 polymer ?
#
loop_
_entity_poly.entity_id
_entity_poly.type
_entity_poly.pdbx_seq_one_letter_code
_entity_poly.pdbx_strand_id
1 'polypeptide(L)'
;MACDEPICRGLLYWQLNDNWPVSSWSSIEYSGRWKQLHYHAKRFFSPTYAAFVEDGDRLQVKVINESRESGSVQCVVKHINWQGDELERWALEPSLGADDNQTVLELNKPDNGGFLYVELKAFGKQVENTWFTSSQFKSLPMPKAHLEWKVEGNRILLQTDKPAFFVHLECDGSGRFSDSSFTLIGDREVVYSGDSEDLKSLRVYHLTNSY
;
A
#
# COMPACT_ATOMS: atom_id res chain seq x y z
N MET A 1 -1.78 11.14 -8.84
CA MET A 1 -1.81 10.99 -10.32
C MET A 1 -0.94 12.04 -11.00
N ALA A 2 -0.48 13.02 -10.22
CA ALA A 2 0.43 14.11 -10.57
C ALA A 2 1.89 13.79 -10.96
N CYS A 3 2.35 12.53 -11.07
CA CYS A 3 3.77 12.31 -11.42
C CYS A 3 4.17 12.87 -12.78
N ASP A 4 3.21 12.91 -13.72
CA ASP A 4 3.34 13.43 -15.08
C ASP A 4 2.47 14.68 -15.32
N GLU A 5 2.03 15.37 -14.26
CA GLU A 5 1.38 16.68 -14.44
C GLU A 5 2.38 17.69 -15.00
N PRO A 6 1.97 18.54 -15.98
CA PRO A 6 0.60 18.80 -16.44
C PRO A 6 0.13 17.96 -17.63
N ILE A 7 0.90 16.96 -18.08
CA ILE A 7 0.64 16.19 -19.31
C ILE A 7 -0.59 15.29 -19.13
N CYS A 8 -0.67 14.57 -18.00
CA CYS A 8 -1.83 13.76 -17.62
C CYS A 8 -2.59 14.43 -16.47
N ARG A 9 -3.89 14.65 -16.62
CA ARG A 9 -4.75 15.34 -15.63
C ARG A 9 -5.90 14.47 -15.10
N GLY A 10 -5.87 13.18 -15.36
CA GLY A 10 -6.96 12.30 -14.98
C GLY A 10 -6.72 10.84 -15.38
N LEU A 11 -7.22 9.93 -14.56
CA LEU A 11 -7.21 8.50 -14.77
C LEU A 11 -8.53 7.96 -14.22
N LEU A 12 -9.21 7.22 -15.09
CA LEU A 12 -10.40 6.46 -14.78
C LEU A 12 -10.03 5.00 -15.04
N TYR A 13 -9.97 4.19 -13.98
CA TYR A 13 -9.74 2.77 -14.16
C TYR A 13 -11.06 2.09 -14.54
N TRP A 14 -10.99 1.15 -15.48
CA TRP A 14 -12.13 0.33 -15.88
C TRP A 14 -12.07 -1.00 -15.10
N GLN A 15 -13.03 -1.36 -14.24
CA GLN A 15 -14.31 -0.70 -13.90
C GLN A 15 -14.50 -0.60 -12.38
N LEU A 16 -15.48 0.20 -11.94
CA LEU A 16 -15.73 0.38 -10.50
C LEU A 16 -16.38 -0.86 -9.87
N ASN A 17 -17.55 -1.27 -10.37
CA ASN A 17 -18.42 -2.28 -9.75
C ASN A 17 -18.96 -3.30 -10.77
N ASP A 18 -19.70 -4.31 -10.26
CA ASP A 18 -20.45 -5.28 -11.07
C ASP A 18 -21.97 -5.14 -10.90
N ASN A 19 -22.71 -5.59 -11.91
CA ASN A 19 -24.18 -5.67 -11.89
C ASN A 19 -24.73 -7.08 -11.60
N TRP A 20 -23.86 -8.09 -11.51
CA TRP A 20 -24.18 -9.49 -11.18
C TRP A 20 -22.90 -10.25 -10.77
N PRO A 21 -22.98 -11.45 -10.16
CA PRO A 21 -21.80 -12.24 -9.82
C PRO A 21 -21.05 -12.72 -11.08
N VAL A 22 -19.88 -12.14 -11.34
CA VAL A 22 -19.09 -12.42 -12.55
C VAL A 22 -17.60 -12.16 -12.32
N SER A 23 -16.75 -12.79 -13.14
CA SER A 23 -15.36 -12.37 -13.28
C SER A 23 -15.27 -11.13 -14.18
N SER A 24 -14.83 -10.01 -13.63
CA SER A 24 -14.69 -8.73 -14.33
C SER A 24 -13.49 -7.92 -13.83
N TRP A 25 -13.29 -6.75 -14.43
CA TRP A 25 -12.31 -5.74 -14.02
C TRP A 25 -12.77 -4.88 -12.84
N SER A 26 -13.85 -5.23 -12.15
CA SER A 26 -14.38 -4.42 -11.05
C SER A 26 -13.40 -4.38 -9.87
N SER A 27 -13.33 -3.24 -9.19
CA SER A 27 -12.68 -3.13 -7.87
C SER A 27 -13.62 -3.48 -6.71
N ILE A 28 -14.93 -3.34 -6.92
CA ILE A 28 -16.00 -3.68 -5.97
C ILE A 28 -16.84 -4.80 -6.58
N GLU A 29 -17.02 -5.90 -5.85
CA GLU A 29 -17.87 -7.00 -6.29
C GLU A 29 -19.36 -6.65 -6.25
N TYR A 30 -20.18 -7.48 -6.89
CA TYR A 30 -21.65 -7.36 -6.84
C TYR A 30 -22.22 -7.33 -5.41
N SER A 31 -21.60 -8.06 -4.47
CA SER A 31 -21.97 -8.05 -3.04
C SER A 31 -21.64 -6.73 -2.31
N GLY A 32 -20.89 -5.83 -2.94
CA GLY A 32 -20.33 -4.63 -2.31
C GLY A 32 -18.98 -4.85 -1.64
N ARG A 33 -18.45 -6.08 -1.64
CA ARG A 33 -17.12 -6.40 -1.09
C ARG A 33 -16.01 -5.73 -1.90
N TRP A 34 -15.03 -5.17 -1.20
CA TRP A 34 -13.86 -4.56 -1.82
C TRP A 34 -12.84 -5.62 -2.20
N LYS A 35 -12.44 -5.66 -3.48
CA LYS A 35 -11.25 -6.38 -3.91
C LYS A 35 -10.00 -5.61 -3.51
N GLN A 36 -8.84 -6.27 -3.56
CA GLN A 36 -7.54 -5.65 -3.29
C GLN A 36 -7.32 -4.34 -4.07
N LEU A 37 -7.74 -4.29 -5.34
CA LEU A 37 -7.65 -3.08 -6.18
C LEU A 37 -8.32 -1.85 -5.54
N HIS A 38 -9.45 -2.02 -4.84
CA HIS A 38 -10.15 -0.88 -4.25
C HIS A 38 -9.38 -0.29 -3.06
N TYR A 39 -8.68 -1.13 -2.29
CA TYR A 39 -7.77 -0.67 -1.24
C TYR A 39 -6.56 0.06 -1.83
N HIS A 40 -5.98 -0.44 -2.93
CA HIS A 40 -4.93 0.28 -3.65
C HIS A 40 -5.45 1.61 -4.22
N ALA A 41 -6.65 1.66 -4.78
CA ALA A 41 -7.26 2.88 -5.31
C ALA A 41 -7.45 3.94 -4.23
N LYS A 42 -7.92 3.55 -3.04
CA LYS A 42 -7.96 4.44 -1.87
C LYS A 42 -6.59 5.05 -1.54
N ARG A 43 -5.49 4.30 -1.73
CA ARG A 43 -4.12 4.78 -1.48
C ARG A 43 -3.63 5.70 -2.59
N PHE A 44 -3.66 5.26 -3.86
CA PHE A 44 -3.09 6.04 -4.97
C PHE A 44 -3.95 7.25 -5.40
N PHE A 45 -5.21 7.33 -4.95
CA PHE A 45 -6.05 8.54 -5.02
C PHE A 45 -6.11 9.32 -3.71
N SER A 46 -5.28 9.00 -2.73
CA SER A 46 -5.14 9.85 -1.55
C SER A 46 -4.67 11.25 -2.00
N PRO A 47 -5.26 12.35 -1.47
CA PRO A 47 -4.86 13.72 -1.84
C PRO A 47 -3.37 14.00 -1.65
N THR A 48 -2.74 13.26 -0.74
CA THR A 48 -1.28 13.21 -0.61
C THR A 48 -0.79 11.79 -0.86
N TYR A 49 0.25 11.62 -1.68
CA TYR A 49 0.77 10.31 -2.04
C TYR A 49 2.29 10.35 -2.26
N ALA A 50 2.98 9.25 -1.94
CA ALA A 50 4.38 9.05 -2.26
C ALA A 50 4.52 7.94 -3.31
N ALA A 51 5.08 8.29 -4.47
CA ALA A 51 5.23 7.41 -5.61
C ALA A 51 6.71 7.14 -5.88
N PHE A 52 7.01 5.89 -6.24
CA PHE A 52 8.27 5.53 -6.85
C PHE A 52 8.11 5.62 -8.38
N VAL A 53 8.95 6.43 -9.03
CA VAL A 53 8.95 6.65 -10.47
C VAL A 53 10.26 6.17 -11.04
N GLU A 54 10.20 5.19 -11.93
CA GLU A 54 11.37 4.65 -12.61
C GLU A 54 11.78 5.55 -13.79
N ASP A 55 13.06 5.91 -13.87
CA ASP A 55 13.66 6.65 -14.99
C ASP A 55 14.97 5.97 -15.40
N GLY A 56 14.90 5.08 -16.41
CA GLY A 56 16.04 4.26 -16.82
C GLY A 56 16.55 3.39 -15.68
N ASP A 57 17.81 3.57 -15.28
CA ASP A 57 18.44 2.88 -14.14
C ASP A 57 18.26 3.62 -12.80
N ARG A 58 17.55 4.75 -12.81
CA ARG A 58 17.24 5.55 -11.63
C ARG A 58 15.84 5.29 -11.13
N LEU A 59 15.66 5.58 -9.84
CA LEU A 59 14.39 5.56 -9.16
C LEU A 59 14.22 6.87 -8.39
N GLN A 60 13.16 7.58 -8.70
CA GLN A 60 12.78 8.81 -8.02
C GLN A 60 11.67 8.52 -7.01
N VAL A 61 11.76 9.14 -5.84
CA VAL A 61 10.64 9.22 -4.90
C VAL A 61 10.00 10.59 -5.07
N LYS A 62 8.77 10.60 -5.59
CA LYS A 62 7.97 11.81 -5.73
C LYS A 62 6.92 11.87 -4.64
N VAL A 63 6.81 13.03 -4.00
CA VAL A 63 5.73 13.34 -3.06
C VAL A 63 4.76 14.28 -3.75
N ILE A 64 3.49 13.91 -3.74
CA ILE A 64 2.39 14.57 -4.45
C ILE A 64 1.42 15.12 -3.41
N ASN A 65 0.95 16.35 -3.63
CA ASN A 65 -0.11 17.01 -2.87
C ASN A 65 -1.13 17.65 -3.81
N GLU A 66 -2.24 16.95 -4.05
CA GLU A 66 -3.40 17.43 -4.83
C GLU A 66 -4.43 18.17 -3.92
N SER A 67 -4.06 18.47 -2.67
CA SER A 67 -4.91 19.20 -1.72
C SER A 67 -4.65 20.72 -1.74
N ARG A 68 -5.48 21.48 -1.02
CA ARG A 68 -5.29 22.92 -0.80
C ARG A 68 -4.39 23.24 0.40
N GLU A 69 -3.95 22.22 1.13
CA GLU A 69 -3.06 22.38 2.27
C GLU A 69 -1.63 22.58 1.79
N SER A 70 -0.84 23.29 2.58
CA SER A 70 0.57 23.54 2.29
C SER A 70 1.37 23.51 3.58
N GLY A 71 2.60 23.00 3.53
CA GLY A 71 3.47 22.93 4.70
C GLY A 71 4.54 21.86 4.58
N SER A 72 5.35 21.76 5.64
CA SER A 72 6.32 20.68 5.78
C SER A 72 5.62 19.37 6.09
N VAL A 73 6.03 18.29 5.41
CA VAL A 73 5.52 16.93 5.61
C VAL A 73 6.68 16.00 5.91
N GLN A 74 6.42 14.86 6.53
CA GLN A 74 7.46 13.87 6.83
C GLN A 74 7.42 12.73 5.82
N CYS A 75 8.52 12.49 5.14
CA CYS A 75 8.68 11.39 4.19
C CYS A 75 9.87 10.53 4.61
N VAL A 76 9.63 9.27 4.96
CA VAL A 76 10.68 8.31 5.31
C VAL A 76 10.74 7.23 4.24
N VAL A 77 11.89 7.11 3.58
CA VAL A 77 12.16 6.03 2.62
C VAL A 77 13.12 5.05 3.28
N LYS A 78 12.86 3.76 3.13
CA LYS A 78 13.67 2.67 3.69
C LYS A 78 14.01 1.68 2.58
N HIS A 79 15.27 1.27 2.50
CA HIS A 79 15.69 0.09 1.77
C HIS A 79 15.76 -1.07 2.74
N ILE A 80 14.94 -2.10 2.52
CA ILE A 80 14.77 -3.22 3.45
C ILE A 80 15.10 -4.50 2.69
N ASN A 81 15.93 -5.36 3.28
CA ASN A 81 16.20 -6.67 2.71
C ASN A 81 14.97 -7.60 2.83
N TRP A 82 15.01 -8.77 2.20
CA TRP A 82 13.89 -9.71 2.28
C TRP A 82 13.66 -10.31 3.67
N GLN A 83 14.64 -10.23 4.56
CA GLN A 83 14.56 -10.69 5.95
C GLN A 83 13.85 -9.67 6.86
N GLY A 84 13.73 -8.41 6.42
CA GLY A 84 13.13 -7.31 7.19
C GLY A 84 14.14 -6.37 7.83
N ASP A 85 15.44 -6.55 7.59
CA ASP A 85 16.47 -5.64 8.11
C ASP A 85 16.53 -4.37 7.24
N GLU A 86 16.54 -3.23 7.92
CA GLU A 86 16.73 -1.92 7.28
C GLU A 86 18.21 -1.77 6.88
N LEU A 87 18.47 -1.73 5.57
CA LEU A 87 19.80 -1.52 5.00
C LEU A 87 20.14 -0.04 4.95
N GLU A 88 19.18 0.78 4.51
CA GLU A 88 19.34 2.22 4.37
C GLU A 88 18.03 2.93 4.74
N ARG A 89 18.14 4.16 5.25
CA ARG A 89 17.00 4.99 5.63
C ARG A 89 17.26 6.46 5.34
N TRP A 90 16.30 7.08 4.68
CA TRP A 90 16.26 8.51 4.39
C TRP A 90 15.04 9.12 5.06
N ALA A 91 15.27 10.02 6.02
CA ALA A 91 14.22 10.82 6.65
C ALA A 91 14.26 12.24 6.06
N LEU A 92 13.19 12.62 5.37
CA LEU A 92 13.08 13.85 4.58
C LEU A 92 11.91 14.69 5.10
N GLU A 93 12.06 16.00 5.07
CA GLU A 93 11.02 16.97 5.47
C GLU A 93 10.74 17.97 4.34
N PRO A 94 10.20 17.53 3.19
CA PRO A 94 9.89 18.42 2.08
C PRO A 94 8.76 19.39 2.43
N SER A 95 8.85 20.61 1.90
CA SER A 95 7.79 21.62 2.01
C SER A 95 6.95 21.59 0.74
N LEU A 96 5.70 21.15 0.85
CA LEU A 96 4.77 21.06 -0.27
C LEU A 96 3.85 22.28 -0.32
N GLY A 97 3.73 22.86 -1.51
CA GLY A 97 2.66 23.82 -1.83
C GLY A 97 1.31 23.12 -1.99
N ALA A 98 0.25 23.90 -2.12
CA ALA A 98 -1.04 23.40 -2.58
C ALA A 98 -0.95 23.04 -4.07
N ASP A 99 -1.53 21.90 -4.47
CA ASP A 99 -1.46 21.38 -5.84
C ASP A 99 -0.01 21.27 -6.36
N ASP A 100 0.84 20.61 -5.58
CA ASP A 100 2.29 20.53 -5.77
C ASP A 100 2.77 19.08 -5.91
N ASN A 101 3.86 18.88 -6.64
CA ASN A 101 4.55 17.62 -6.70
C ASN A 101 6.07 17.86 -6.74
N GLN A 102 6.80 17.10 -5.93
CA GLN A 102 8.24 17.28 -5.78
C GLN A 102 8.96 15.93 -5.78
N THR A 103 10.06 15.84 -6.50
CA THR A 103 11.03 14.76 -6.32
C THR A 103 11.84 15.04 -5.06
N VAL A 104 11.73 14.17 -4.06
CA VAL A 104 12.36 14.37 -2.74
C VAL A 104 13.61 13.51 -2.56
N LEU A 105 13.75 12.46 -3.36
CA LEU A 105 14.89 11.55 -3.35
C LEU A 105 15.09 10.97 -4.75
N GLU A 106 16.34 10.79 -5.15
CA GLU A 106 16.72 10.07 -6.37
C GLU A 106 17.81 9.07 -6.01
N LEU A 107 17.61 7.82 -6.42
CA LEU A 107 18.47 6.68 -6.13
C LEU A 107 18.80 5.94 -7.44
N ASN A 108 19.90 5.19 -7.44
CA ASN A 108 20.03 4.10 -8.40
C ASN A 108 19.06 2.98 -8.02
N LYS A 109 18.50 2.26 -9.00
CA LYS A 109 17.67 1.09 -8.69
C LYS A 109 18.51 0.07 -7.89
N PRO A 110 18.06 -0.32 -6.69
CA PRO A 110 18.78 -1.31 -5.90
C PRO A 110 18.73 -2.67 -6.61
N ASP A 111 19.64 -3.56 -6.22
CA ASP A 111 19.63 -4.94 -6.70
C ASP A 111 18.44 -5.73 -6.14
N ASN A 112 18.29 -7.00 -6.56
CA ASN A 112 17.22 -7.87 -6.08
C ASN A 112 17.40 -8.36 -4.61
N GLY A 113 18.25 -7.72 -3.81
CA GLY A 113 18.48 -8.04 -2.41
C GLY A 113 17.39 -7.57 -1.44
N GLY A 114 16.47 -6.72 -1.91
CA GLY A 114 15.42 -6.15 -1.07
C GLY A 114 14.34 -5.41 -1.83
N PHE A 115 13.64 -4.53 -1.12
CA PHE A 115 12.59 -3.67 -1.63
C PHE A 115 12.69 -2.28 -0.99
N LEU A 116 12.05 -1.30 -1.63
CA LEU A 116 11.94 0.04 -1.08
C LEU A 116 10.56 0.27 -0.50
N TYR A 117 10.52 0.88 0.67
CA TYR A 117 9.29 1.19 1.39
C TYR A 117 9.29 2.67 1.75
N VAL A 118 8.19 3.36 1.47
CA VAL A 118 8.02 4.78 1.81
C VAL A 118 6.84 4.97 2.75
N GLU A 119 7.04 5.79 3.77
CA GLU A 119 6.03 6.25 4.70
C GLU A 119 5.94 7.77 4.61
N LEU A 120 4.77 8.28 4.21
CA LEU A 120 4.46 9.69 4.12
C LEU A 120 3.45 10.06 5.21
N LYS A 121 3.79 11.04 6.05
CA LYS A 121 2.85 11.71 6.96
C LYS A 121 2.69 13.15 6.50
N ALA A 122 1.52 13.46 5.97
CA ALA A 122 1.20 14.77 5.41
C ALA A 122 -0.22 15.17 5.83
N PHE A 123 -0.38 16.37 6.38
CA PHE A 123 -1.70 16.98 6.63
C PHE A 123 -2.68 16.06 7.40
N GLY A 124 -2.18 15.40 8.46
CA GLY A 124 -2.98 14.47 9.27
C GLY A 124 -3.30 13.13 8.63
N LYS A 125 -2.78 12.83 7.43
CA LYS A 125 -2.89 11.55 6.75
C LYS A 125 -1.55 10.82 6.74
N GLN A 126 -1.63 9.50 6.81
CA GLN A 126 -0.49 8.62 6.62
C GLN A 126 -0.73 7.75 5.39
N VAL A 127 0.27 7.67 4.54
CA VAL A 127 0.27 6.86 3.33
C VAL A 127 1.56 6.06 3.28
N GLU A 128 1.46 4.86 2.74
CA GLU A 128 2.60 4.00 2.49
C GLU A 128 2.58 3.48 1.06
N ASN A 129 3.76 3.14 0.56
CA ASN A 129 3.92 2.52 -0.73
C ASN A 129 5.17 1.63 -0.74
N THR A 130 5.14 0.58 -1.56
CA THR A 130 6.23 -0.39 -1.68
C THR A 130 6.62 -0.49 -3.13
N TRP A 131 7.91 -0.34 -3.40
CA TRP A 131 8.50 -0.61 -4.71
C TRP A 131 9.34 -1.89 -4.66
N PHE A 132 9.16 -2.73 -5.67
CA PHE A 132 9.85 -4.00 -5.81
C PHE A 132 10.83 -3.91 -6.96
N THR A 133 11.97 -4.57 -6.82
CA THR A 133 13.06 -4.57 -7.81
C THR A 133 12.71 -5.33 -9.09
N SER A 134 11.67 -6.17 -9.04
CA SER A 134 11.16 -6.92 -10.18
C SER A 134 9.64 -7.09 -10.08
N SER A 135 8.95 -6.99 -11.22
CA SER A 135 7.54 -7.34 -11.35
C SER A 135 7.30 -8.86 -11.38
N GLN A 136 8.36 -9.66 -11.57
CA GLN A 136 8.31 -11.12 -11.51
C GLN A 136 8.46 -11.58 -10.06
N PHE A 137 7.40 -11.40 -9.25
CA PHE A 137 7.44 -11.70 -7.82
C PHE A 137 7.95 -13.11 -7.47
N LYS A 138 7.68 -14.11 -8.31
CA LYS A 138 8.14 -15.51 -8.12
C LYS A 138 9.65 -15.69 -8.19
N SER A 139 10.38 -14.75 -8.80
CA SER A 139 11.85 -14.79 -8.85
C SER A 139 12.51 -14.10 -7.68
N LEU A 140 11.76 -13.35 -6.88
CA LEU A 140 12.31 -12.60 -5.75
C LEU A 140 12.57 -13.57 -4.58
N PRO A 141 13.72 -13.48 -3.90
CA PRO A 141 14.09 -14.40 -2.82
C PRO A 141 13.39 -14.05 -1.49
N MET A 142 12.06 -13.88 -1.55
CA MET A 142 11.22 -13.58 -0.40
C MET A 142 11.14 -14.81 0.54
N PRO A 143 11.55 -14.70 1.81
CA PRO A 143 11.35 -15.77 2.75
C PRO A 143 9.85 -15.91 3.06
N LYS A 144 9.45 -17.13 3.43
CA LYS A 144 8.12 -17.35 3.96
C LYS A 144 7.97 -16.61 5.29
N ALA A 145 6.98 -15.72 5.34
CA ALA A 145 6.60 -14.97 6.53
C ALA A 145 5.58 -15.79 7.33
N HIS A 146 5.74 -15.80 8.65
CA HIS A 146 4.75 -16.28 9.59
C HIS A 146 3.91 -15.08 10.05
N LEU A 147 2.61 -15.14 9.76
CA LEU A 147 1.65 -14.13 10.12
C LEU A 147 0.74 -14.66 11.22
N GLU A 148 0.66 -13.94 12.32
CA GLU A 148 -0.26 -14.20 13.42
C GLU A 148 -1.27 -13.05 13.53
N TRP A 149 -2.47 -13.36 14.03
CA TRP A 149 -3.46 -12.33 14.32
C TRP A 149 -4.32 -12.64 15.53
N LYS A 150 -4.79 -11.58 16.18
CA LYS A 150 -5.73 -11.62 17.30
C LYS A 150 -6.93 -10.74 17.01
N VAL A 151 -8.11 -11.20 17.40
CA VAL A 151 -9.37 -10.47 17.22
C VAL A 151 -9.91 -10.05 18.58
N GLU A 152 -10.16 -8.75 18.75
CA GLU A 152 -10.73 -8.15 19.96
C GLU A 152 -11.93 -7.27 19.57
N GLY A 153 -13.15 -7.82 19.72
CA GLY A 153 -14.36 -7.16 19.24
C GLY A 153 -14.32 -7.02 17.71
N ASN A 154 -14.23 -5.78 17.22
CA ASN A 154 -14.10 -5.49 15.79
C ASN A 154 -12.66 -5.12 15.37
N ARG A 155 -11.68 -5.27 16.26
CA ARG A 155 -10.27 -4.97 15.97
C ARG A 155 -9.50 -6.24 15.69
N ILE A 156 -8.61 -6.19 14.71
CA ILE A 156 -7.71 -7.27 14.31
C ILE A 156 -6.29 -6.75 14.44
N LEU A 157 -5.52 -7.31 15.38
CA LEU A 157 -4.09 -7.04 15.51
C LEU A 157 -3.32 -8.10 14.74
N LEU A 158 -2.61 -7.69 13.69
CA LEU A 158 -1.75 -8.52 12.86
C LEU A 158 -0.30 -8.35 13.29
N GLN A 159 0.46 -9.44 13.30
CA GLN A 159 1.90 -9.45 13.56
C GLN A 159 2.60 -10.39 12.60
N THR A 160 3.83 -10.05 12.21
CA THR A 160 4.64 -10.93 11.37
C THR A 160 6.11 -10.94 11.77
N ASP A 161 6.78 -12.08 11.57
CA ASP A 161 8.21 -12.26 11.83
C ASP A 161 9.11 -11.69 10.71
N LYS A 162 8.58 -11.54 9.49
CA LYS A 162 9.28 -11.08 8.28
C LYS A 162 8.35 -10.25 7.42
N PRO A 163 8.85 -9.43 6.47
CA PRO A 163 8.00 -8.67 5.58
C PRO A 163 6.95 -9.54 4.87
N ALA A 164 5.68 -9.25 5.12
CA ALA A 164 4.55 -9.92 4.47
C ALA A 164 3.91 -8.98 3.46
N PHE A 165 3.87 -9.38 2.19
CA PHE A 165 3.38 -8.54 1.09
C PHE A 165 1.94 -8.87 0.71
N PHE A 166 1.19 -7.83 0.34
CA PHE A 166 -0.22 -7.90 -0.06
C PHE A 166 -1.08 -8.61 0.99
N VAL A 167 -0.86 -8.31 2.28
CA VAL A 167 -1.62 -8.88 3.39
C VAL A 167 -3.09 -8.52 3.21
N HIS A 168 -3.92 -9.51 2.91
CA HIS A 168 -5.33 -9.34 2.57
C HIS A 168 -6.22 -10.06 3.58
N LEU A 169 -7.14 -9.31 4.17
CA LEU A 169 -8.15 -9.79 5.10
C LEU A 169 -9.46 -10.03 4.38
N GLU A 170 -10.08 -11.19 4.63
CA GLU A 170 -11.40 -11.56 4.14
C GLU A 170 -12.23 -12.21 5.25
N CYS A 171 -13.55 -12.01 5.22
CA CYS A 171 -14.52 -12.78 6.00
C CYS A 171 -15.79 -12.96 5.16
N ASP A 172 -16.72 -13.79 5.63
CA ASP A 172 -17.98 -14.09 4.93
C ASP A 172 -19.04 -12.98 5.12
N GLY A 173 -18.74 -11.99 5.97
CA GLY A 173 -19.58 -10.84 6.26
C GLY A 173 -19.62 -9.77 5.17
N SER A 174 -20.62 -8.89 5.26
CA SER A 174 -20.80 -7.76 4.33
C SER A 174 -20.10 -6.46 4.74
N GLY A 175 -19.44 -6.47 5.91
CA GLY A 175 -18.69 -5.33 6.42
C GLY A 175 -17.39 -5.05 5.65
N ARG A 176 -16.65 -4.05 6.14
CA ARG A 176 -15.41 -3.57 5.49
C ARG A 176 -14.26 -3.48 6.47
N PHE A 177 -13.06 -3.84 6.02
CA PHE A 177 -11.84 -3.60 6.78
C PHE A 177 -11.38 -2.15 6.57
N SER A 178 -10.84 -1.53 7.63
CA SER A 178 -10.28 -0.18 7.57
C SER A 178 -9.13 -0.10 6.57
N ASP A 179 -8.39 -1.21 6.43
CA ASP A 179 -7.37 -1.39 5.42
C ASP A 179 -7.15 -2.86 5.04
N SER A 180 -6.61 -3.12 3.85
CA SER A 180 -6.30 -4.46 3.33
C SER A 180 -5.36 -4.38 2.12
N SER A 181 -4.73 -5.49 1.74
CA SER A 181 -3.71 -5.57 0.68
C SER A 181 -2.59 -4.53 0.88
N PHE A 182 -1.89 -4.65 2.01
CA PHE A 182 -0.76 -3.80 2.38
C PHE A 182 0.53 -4.61 2.56
N THR A 183 1.66 -3.91 2.64
CA THR A 183 2.91 -4.51 3.13
C THR A 183 2.92 -4.41 4.64
N LEU A 184 3.10 -5.53 5.32
CA LEU A 184 3.20 -5.60 6.78
C LEU A 184 4.66 -5.82 7.17
N ILE A 185 5.18 -4.91 7.98
CA ILE A 185 6.50 -4.97 8.61
C ILE A 185 6.27 -4.75 10.10
N GLY A 186 6.47 -5.78 10.92
CA GLY A 186 6.12 -5.75 12.34
C GLY A 186 4.63 -6.01 12.58
N ASP A 187 3.93 -5.04 13.16
CA ASP A 187 2.52 -5.16 13.55
C ASP A 187 1.61 -4.07 12.94
N ARG A 188 0.32 -4.40 12.83
CA ARG A 188 -0.71 -3.47 12.36
C ARG A 188 -2.08 -3.81 12.94
N GLU A 189 -2.79 -2.79 13.41
CA GLU A 189 -4.20 -2.88 13.74
C GLU A 189 -5.07 -2.59 12.51
N VAL A 190 -6.08 -3.43 12.28
CA VAL A 190 -7.14 -3.24 11.28
C VAL A 190 -8.49 -3.29 12.00
N VAL A 191 -9.40 -2.38 11.67
CA VAL A 191 -10.74 -2.32 12.25
C VAL A 191 -11.76 -2.81 11.23
N TYR A 192 -12.64 -3.71 11.65
CA TYR A 192 -13.78 -4.17 10.86
C TYR A 192 -15.02 -3.32 11.13
N SER A 193 -15.63 -2.83 10.06
CA SER A 193 -16.88 -2.08 10.05
C SER A 193 -18.00 -2.98 9.54
N GLY A 194 -18.49 -3.86 10.41
CA GLY A 194 -19.54 -4.84 10.17
C GLY A 194 -19.92 -5.54 11.48
N ASP A 195 -20.66 -6.65 11.40
CA ASP A 195 -20.92 -7.47 12.59
C ASP A 195 -19.63 -8.18 13.01
N SER A 196 -19.21 -7.99 14.26
CA SER A 196 -18.00 -8.65 14.77
C SER A 196 -18.09 -10.18 14.73
N GLU A 197 -19.31 -10.74 14.71
CA GLU A 197 -19.53 -12.18 14.56
C GLU A 197 -19.01 -12.72 13.22
N ASP A 198 -18.99 -11.89 12.16
CA ASP A 198 -18.46 -12.26 10.84
C ASP A 198 -16.97 -12.60 10.91
N LEU A 199 -16.23 -12.04 11.87
CA LEU A 199 -14.80 -12.29 12.07
C LEU A 199 -14.48 -13.71 12.54
N LYS A 200 -15.47 -14.53 12.91
CA LYS A 200 -15.28 -15.98 13.13
C LYS A 200 -14.83 -16.71 11.87
N SER A 201 -15.17 -16.16 10.70
CA SER A 201 -14.77 -16.66 9.39
C SER A 201 -13.52 -15.98 8.82
N LEU A 202 -12.82 -15.15 9.63
CA LEU A 202 -11.67 -14.36 9.18
C LEU A 202 -10.58 -15.24 8.59
N ARG A 203 -10.14 -14.86 7.40
CA ARG A 203 -9.01 -15.45 6.68
C ARG A 203 -8.05 -14.33 6.33
N VAL A 204 -6.76 -14.58 6.53
CA VAL A 204 -5.70 -13.64 6.18
C VAL A 204 -4.73 -14.29 5.22
N TYR A 205 -4.52 -13.63 4.09
CA TYR A 205 -3.67 -14.09 2.99
C TYR A 205 -2.47 -13.17 2.84
N HIS A 206 -1.36 -13.69 2.36
CA HIS A 206 -0.21 -12.91 1.90
C HIS A 206 0.51 -13.64 0.77
N LEU A 207 1.34 -12.92 0.03
CA LEU A 207 1.96 -13.39 -1.20
C LEU A 207 2.74 -14.71 -1.04
N THR A 208 3.63 -14.79 -0.04
CA THR A 208 4.50 -15.96 0.17
C THR A 208 3.80 -17.20 0.73
N ASN A 209 2.51 -17.13 1.05
CA ASN A 209 1.69 -18.31 1.35
C ASN A 209 0.95 -18.86 0.12
N SER A 210 1.03 -18.18 -1.03
CA SER A 210 0.34 -18.59 -2.26
C SER A 210 1.16 -19.50 -3.18
N TYR A 211 2.43 -19.76 -2.85
CA TYR A 211 3.34 -20.67 -3.57
C TYR A 211 4.40 -21.26 -2.63
#